data_AF-A0A3L6L5S4-F1
#
_entry.id   AF-A0A3L6L5S4-F1
#
_cell.length_a   1.000
_cell.length_b   1.000
_cell.length_c   1.000
_cell.angle_alpha   90.00
_cell.angle_beta   90.00
_cell.angle_gamma   90.00
#
_symmetry.space_group_name_H-M   'P 1'
#
loop_
_entity.id
_entity.type
_entity.pdbx_description
1 polymer ?
#
loop_
_entity_poly.entity_id
_entity_poly.type
_entity_poly.pdbx_seq_one_letter_code
_entity_poly.pdbx_strand_id
1 'polypeptide(L)'
;MKEEAADIIKEFVGSENPKGSKAWETIKATKVKGTEAKPETEKELKDITHNAKLVSALNYYINNAESKLQEAEAKLAAAKTAAEKVPTAPKPDECKAKKGDTCKDGCKWDSDGENKKCVVDPDYTPKQAERGEKDSKNGTTNTTASNSFLINKSTLWLAFLLI
;
A
#
# COMPACT_ATOMS: atom_id res chain seq x y z
N MET A 1 -29.14 -17.11 30.00
CA MET A 1 -27.97 -17.87 29.50
C MET A 1 -28.26 -19.32 29.12
N LYS A 2 -28.57 -20.26 30.05
CA LYS A 2 -28.85 -21.66 29.65
C LYS A 2 -30.11 -21.81 28.78
N GLU A 3 -31.12 -20.99 29.05
CA GLU A 3 -32.40 -20.97 28.33
C GLU A 3 -32.24 -20.39 26.91
N GLU A 4 -31.53 -19.27 26.77
CA GLU A 4 -31.23 -18.64 25.48
C GLU A 4 -30.41 -19.53 24.55
N ALA A 5 -29.41 -20.25 25.08
CA ALA A 5 -28.63 -21.19 24.28
C ALA A 5 -29.49 -22.36 23.77
N ALA A 6 -30.42 -22.85 24.58
CA ALA A 6 -31.33 -23.93 24.19
C ALA A 6 -32.29 -23.49 23.08
N ASP A 7 -32.75 -22.24 23.11
CA ASP A 7 -33.64 -21.71 22.08
C ASP A 7 -32.93 -21.48 20.74
N ILE A 8 -31.67 -21.01 20.76
CA ILE A 8 -30.83 -20.92 19.56
C ILE A 8 -30.57 -22.31 18.95
N ILE A 9 -30.31 -23.31 19.79
CA ILE A 9 -30.08 -24.68 19.32
C ILE A 9 -31.33 -25.24 18.64
N LYS A 10 -32.52 -25.07 19.24
CA LYS A 10 -33.79 -25.53 18.64
C LYS A 10 -34.06 -24.90 17.27
N GLU A 11 -33.54 -23.70 17.02
CA GLU A 11 -33.68 -23.01 15.73
C GLU A 11 -32.89 -23.67 14.60
N PHE A 12 -31.82 -24.41 14.90
CA PHE A 12 -30.93 -25.01 13.90
C PHE A 12 -30.82 -26.53 13.97
N VAL A 13 -31.15 -27.14 15.10
CA VAL A 13 -30.92 -28.57 15.36
C VAL A 13 -32.24 -29.32 15.44
N GLY A 14 -32.40 -30.31 14.56
CA GLY A 14 -33.59 -31.16 14.43
C GLY A 14 -33.88 -31.45 12.95
N SER A 15 -34.15 -32.71 12.61
CA SER A 15 -34.39 -33.15 11.22
C SER A 15 -35.59 -32.48 10.55
N GLU A 16 -36.53 -31.96 11.35
CA GLU A 16 -37.73 -31.25 10.88
C GLU A 16 -37.57 -29.73 10.84
N ASN A 17 -36.45 -29.16 11.33
CA ASN A 17 -36.27 -27.71 11.32
C ASN A 17 -35.81 -27.22 9.93
N PRO A 18 -36.60 -26.37 9.25
CA PRO A 18 -36.29 -25.93 7.90
C PRO A 18 -35.03 -25.05 7.82
N LYS A 19 -34.64 -24.34 8.89
CA LYS A 19 -33.42 -23.51 8.89
C LYS A 19 -32.17 -24.36 8.95
N GLY A 20 -32.13 -25.34 9.87
CA GLY A 20 -31.04 -26.30 9.98
C GLY A 20 -30.85 -27.13 8.71
N SER A 21 -31.95 -27.66 8.17
CA SER A 21 -31.93 -28.44 6.92
C SER A 21 -31.41 -27.61 5.74
N LYS A 22 -31.91 -26.38 5.54
CA LYS A 22 -31.40 -25.47 4.50
C LYS A 22 -29.92 -25.13 4.67
N ALA A 23 -29.48 -24.87 5.90
CA ALA A 23 -28.07 -24.62 6.20
C ALA A 23 -27.21 -25.85 5.84
N TRP A 24 -27.67 -27.06 6.19
CA TRP A 24 -26.97 -28.30 5.86
C TRP A 24 -26.89 -28.57 4.36
N GLU A 25 -27.97 -28.37 3.60
CA GLU A 25 -27.95 -28.47 2.14
C GLU A 25 -26.98 -27.46 1.51
N THR A 26 -26.94 -26.23 2.05
CA THR A 26 -26.02 -25.19 1.60
C THR A 26 -24.56 -25.59 1.85
N ILE A 27 -24.26 -26.12 3.04
CA ILE A 27 -22.92 -26.63 3.38
C ILE A 27 -22.54 -27.75 2.41
N LYS A 28 -23.40 -28.75 2.21
CA LYS A 28 -23.13 -29.87 1.29
C LYS A 28 -22.81 -29.43 -0.14
N ALA A 29 -23.56 -28.46 -0.66
CA ALA A 29 -23.38 -27.93 -2.02
C ALA A 29 -22.23 -26.92 -2.15
N THR A 30 -21.59 -26.52 -1.04
CA THR A 30 -20.49 -25.56 -1.07
C THR A 30 -19.27 -26.17 -1.73
N LYS A 31 -18.73 -25.46 -2.73
CA LYS A 31 -17.48 -25.82 -3.40
C LYS A 31 -16.30 -25.31 -2.60
N VAL A 32 -15.38 -26.21 -2.28
CA VAL A 32 -14.17 -25.92 -1.52
C VAL A 32 -12.91 -26.29 -2.32
N LYS A 33 -11.85 -25.55 -2.04
CA LYS A 33 -10.50 -25.74 -2.58
C LYS A 33 -9.60 -26.44 -1.56
N GLY A 34 -8.41 -26.87 -2.00
CA GLY A 34 -7.39 -27.47 -1.12
C GLY A 34 -7.60 -28.96 -0.80
N THR A 35 -8.51 -29.64 -1.49
CA THR A 35 -8.80 -31.08 -1.28
C THR A 35 -7.93 -32.01 -2.11
N GLU A 36 -7.20 -31.47 -3.09
CA GLU A 36 -6.41 -32.20 -4.07
C GLU A 36 -4.99 -31.63 -4.16
N ALA A 37 -4.07 -32.37 -4.78
CA ALA A 37 -2.68 -31.93 -4.98
C ALA A 37 -2.59 -30.60 -5.76
N LYS A 38 -3.55 -30.36 -6.66
CA LYS A 38 -3.78 -29.03 -7.24
C LYS A 38 -4.79 -28.28 -6.36
N PRO A 39 -4.33 -27.32 -5.53
CA PRO A 39 -5.18 -26.72 -4.50
C PRO A 39 -6.32 -25.88 -5.07
N GLU A 40 -6.19 -25.36 -6.30
CA GLU A 40 -7.24 -24.57 -6.96
C GLU A 40 -8.42 -25.40 -7.48
N THR A 41 -8.31 -26.72 -7.51
CA THR A 41 -9.41 -27.59 -7.93
C THR A 41 -10.53 -27.56 -6.89
N GLU A 42 -11.74 -27.26 -7.35
CA GLU A 42 -12.93 -27.20 -6.52
C GLU A 42 -13.66 -28.53 -6.46
N LYS A 43 -14.15 -28.88 -5.26
CA LYS A 43 -15.07 -30.00 -5.02
C LYS A 43 -16.18 -29.59 -4.09
N GLU A 44 -17.39 -30.11 -4.32
CA GLU A 44 -18.49 -29.92 -3.37
C GLU A 44 -18.21 -30.69 -2.08
N LEU A 45 -18.55 -30.11 -0.93
CA LEU A 45 -18.33 -30.74 0.37
C LEU A 45 -18.99 -32.12 0.47
N LYS A 46 -20.16 -32.31 -0.17
CA LYS A 46 -20.87 -33.59 -0.21
C LYS A 46 -20.08 -34.70 -0.92
N ASP A 47 -19.18 -34.36 -1.83
CA ASP A 47 -18.41 -35.32 -2.63
C ASP A 47 -17.08 -35.72 -1.97
N ILE A 48 -16.76 -35.11 -0.81
CA ILE A 48 -15.53 -35.37 -0.07
C ILE A 48 -15.82 -36.42 1.01
N THR A 49 -15.39 -37.64 0.75
CA THR A 49 -15.65 -38.80 1.64
C THR A 49 -14.52 -39.10 2.62
N HIS A 50 -13.37 -38.44 2.49
CA HIS A 50 -12.19 -38.67 3.34
C HIS A 50 -11.92 -37.50 4.27
N ASN A 51 -11.91 -37.75 5.59
CA ASN A 51 -11.63 -36.73 6.60
C ASN A 51 -10.30 -36.00 6.38
N ALA A 52 -9.26 -36.70 5.94
CA ALA A 52 -7.97 -36.07 5.63
C ALA A 52 -8.10 -34.97 4.56
N LYS A 53 -8.96 -35.16 3.55
CA LYS A 53 -9.21 -34.14 2.52
C LYS A 53 -10.00 -32.94 3.05
N LEU A 54 -10.93 -33.17 3.98
CA LEU A 54 -11.63 -32.07 4.68
C LEU A 54 -10.67 -31.24 5.52
N VAL A 55 -9.75 -31.89 6.24
CA VAL A 55 -8.70 -31.20 7.01
C VAL A 55 -7.78 -30.41 6.09
N SER A 56 -7.37 -30.97 4.95
CA SER A 56 -6.57 -30.24 3.96
C SER A 56 -7.28 -29.01 3.41
N ALA A 57 -8.58 -29.12 3.10
CA ALA A 57 -9.39 -27.98 2.66
C ALA A 57 -9.47 -26.90 3.76
N LEU A 58 -9.72 -27.30 5.01
CA LEU A 58 -9.75 -26.38 6.14
C LEU A 58 -8.42 -25.62 6.29
N ASN A 59 -7.29 -26.34 6.27
CA ASN A 59 -5.97 -25.74 6.37
C ASN A 59 -5.66 -24.79 5.20
N TYR A 60 -6.13 -25.10 3.98
CA TYR A 60 -5.99 -24.19 2.84
C TYR A 60 -6.66 -22.83 3.11
N TYR A 61 -7.87 -22.81 3.67
CA TYR A 61 -8.55 -21.55 3.99
C TYR A 61 -7.95 -20.83 5.19
N ILE A 62 -7.52 -21.56 6.23
CA ILE A 62 -6.81 -20.98 7.38
C ILE A 62 -5.54 -20.26 6.92
N ASN A 63 -4.68 -20.95 6.16
CA ASN A 63 -3.43 -20.38 5.67
C ASN A 63 -3.65 -19.16 4.77
N ASN A 64 -4.69 -19.19 3.92
CA ASN A 64 -5.05 -18.06 3.07
C ASN A 64 -5.55 -16.87 3.89
N ALA A 65 -6.36 -17.10 4.93
CA ALA A 65 -6.80 -16.06 5.84
C ALA A 65 -5.62 -15.44 6.60
N GLU A 66 -4.72 -16.25 7.14
CA GLU A 66 -3.50 -15.80 7.81
C GLU A 66 -2.60 -14.98 6.86
N SER A 67 -2.40 -15.45 5.63
CA SER A 67 -1.60 -14.73 4.62
C SER A 67 -2.20 -13.35 4.31
N LYS A 68 -3.54 -13.26 4.18
CA LYS A 68 -4.24 -11.99 3.96
C LYS A 68 -4.13 -11.04 5.15
N LEU A 69 -4.15 -11.56 6.37
CA LEU A 69 -3.96 -10.75 7.57
C LEU A 69 -2.54 -10.17 7.60
N GLN A 70 -1.51 -10.97 7.35
CA GLN A 70 -0.13 -10.51 7.27
C GLN A 70 0.07 -9.46 6.18
N GLU A 71 -0.53 -9.65 5.00
CA GLU A 71 -0.48 -8.65 3.92
C GLU A 71 -1.15 -7.33 4.31
N ALA A 72 -2.29 -7.38 5.01
CA ALA A 72 -2.99 -6.21 5.49
C ALA A 72 -2.16 -5.45 6.56
N GLU A 73 -1.53 -6.17 7.48
CA GLU A 73 -0.64 -5.59 8.49
C GLU A 73 0.58 -4.91 7.85
N ALA A 74 1.21 -5.57 6.86
CA ALA A 74 2.33 -5.00 6.12
C ALA A 74 1.93 -3.72 5.35
N LYS A 75 0.76 -3.72 4.71
CA LYS A 75 0.21 -2.53 4.03
C LYS A 75 -0.05 -1.39 5.01
N LEU A 76 -0.58 -1.70 6.19
CA LEU A 76 -0.84 -0.71 7.24
C LEU A 76 0.46 -0.12 7.79
N ALA A 77 1.49 -0.94 8.01
CA ALA A 77 2.81 -0.48 8.41
C ALA A 77 3.43 0.44 7.33
N ALA A 78 3.38 0.02 6.07
CA ALA A 78 3.87 0.82 4.94
C ALA A 78 3.15 2.17 4.85
N ALA A 79 1.83 2.20 4.98
CA ALA A 79 1.03 3.43 4.96
C ALA A 79 1.41 4.39 6.10
N LYS A 80 1.66 3.87 7.32
CA LYS A 80 2.13 4.69 8.45
C LYS A 80 3.50 5.31 8.17
N THR A 81 4.45 4.53 7.65
CA THR A 81 5.78 5.05 7.31
C THR A 81 5.75 6.05 6.15
N ALA A 82 4.82 5.91 5.21
CA ALA A 82 4.62 6.87 4.13
C ALA A 82 4.02 8.18 4.65
N ALA A 83 3.10 8.11 5.61
CA ALA A 83 2.49 9.29 6.24
C ALA A 83 3.51 10.10 7.08
N GLU A 84 4.45 9.44 7.77
CA GLU A 84 5.55 10.13 8.47
C GLU A 84 6.56 10.79 7.53
N LYS A 85 6.67 10.32 6.29
CA LYS A 85 7.60 10.86 5.28
C LYS A 85 7.01 11.99 4.45
N VAL A 86 5.72 12.32 4.61
CA VAL A 86 5.16 13.54 4.02
C VAL A 86 5.79 14.73 4.74
N PRO A 87 6.60 15.57 4.06
CA PRO A 87 7.10 16.78 4.68
C PRO A 87 5.91 17.58 5.19
N THR A 88 5.87 17.85 6.48
CA THR A 88 4.90 18.80 7.02
C THR A 88 5.12 20.10 6.26
N ALA A 89 4.11 20.54 5.50
CA ALA A 89 4.17 21.85 4.87
C ALA A 89 4.51 22.87 5.97
N PRO A 90 5.55 23.71 5.77
CA PRO A 90 5.98 24.63 6.81
C PRO A 90 4.79 25.47 7.26
N LYS A 91 4.63 25.66 8.57
CA LYS A 91 3.52 26.47 9.08
C LYS A 91 3.69 27.91 8.56
N PRO A 92 2.59 28.65 8.31
CA PRO A 92 2.66 30.03 7.85
C PRO A 92 3.59 30.94 8.66
N ASP A 93 3.70 30.71 9.97
CA ASP A 93 4.55 31.50 10.86
C ASP A 93 6.04 31.15 10.78
N GLU A 94 6.40 29.94 10.35
CA GLU A 94 7.79 29.52 10.13
C GLU A 94 8.40 30.22 8.91
N CYS A 95 7.60 30.45 7.86
CA CYS A 95 8.03 31.23 6.71
C CYS A 95 8.10 32.73 7.03
N LYS A 96 7.12 33.30 7.75
CA LYS A 96 7.10 34.74 8.08
C LYS A 96 8.31 35.19 8.92
N ALA A 97 8.90 34.29 9.71
CA ALA A 97 10.09 34.58 10.49
C ALA A 97 11.38 34.65 9.64
N LYS A 98 11.38 34.08 8.42
CA LYS A 98 12.52 34.06 7.49
C LYS A 98 12.54 35.34 6.63
N LYS A 99 13.72 35.94 6.41
CA LYS A 99 13.91 37.18 5.62
C LYS A 99 15.00 37.02 4.56
N GLY A 100 14.77 37.54 3.35
CA GLY A 100 15.74 37.53 2.25
C GLY A 100 16.22 36.13 1.90
N ASP A 101 17.54 35.92 1.86
CA ASP A 101 18.18 34.66 1.46
C ASP A 101 17.87 33.44 2.35
N THR A 102 17.28 33.66 3.52
CA THR A 102 16.84 32.57 4.42
C THR A 102 15.45 32.03 4.08
N CYS A 103 14.71 32.66 3.15
CA CYS A 103 13.41 32.18 2.67
C CYS A 103 13.58 30.98 1.71
N LYS A 104 13.80 29.80 2.29
CA LYS A 104 14.02 28.52 1.62
C LYS A 104 13.20 27.42 2.34
N ASP A 105 13.23 26.20 1.80
CA ASP A 105 12.56 25.01 2.36
C ASP A 105 11.02 25.09 2.33
N GLY A 106 10.42 25.21 1.14
CA GLY A 106 8.95 25.27 0.99
C GLY A 106 8.33 26.64 1.34
N CYS A 107 9.17 27.69 1.39
CA CYS A 107 8.75 29.07 1.49
C CYS A 107 9.25 29.86 0.28
N LYS A 108 8.37 30.66 -0.32
CA LYS A 108 8.68 31.55 -1.45
C LYS A 108 8.82 32.99 -1.01
N TRP A 109 9.86 33.66 -1.50
CA TRP A 109 10.06 35.08 -1.29
C TRP A 109 9.13 35.87 -2.22
N ASP A 110 8.15 36.55 -1.64
CA ASP A 110 7.22 37.43 -2.36
C ASP A 110 7.79 38.85 -2.36
N SER A 111 8.46 39.19 -3.48
CA SER A 111 9.07 40.50 -3.74
C SER A 111 8.12 41.46 -4.48
N ASP A 112 6.93 41.00 -4.89
CA ASP A 112 6.07 41.71 -5.85
C ASP A 112 5.15 42.77 -5.19
N GLY A 113 5.12 42.85 -3.86
CA GLY A 113 4.34 43.84 -3.10
C GLY A 113 5.19 44.80 -2.25
N GLU A 114 4.60 45.94 -1.85
CA GLU A 114 5.20 46.92 -0.92
C GLU A 114 5.64 46.30 0.43
N ASN A 115 5.09 45.12 0.78
CA ASN A 115 5.40 44.36 1.98
C ASN A 115 6.14 43.06 1.66
N LYS A 116 7.44 43.17 1.37
CA LYS A 116 8.33 42.04 1.08
C LYS A 116 8.29 41.02 2.22
N LYS A 117 7.81 39.81 1.94
CA LYS A 117 7.63 38.75 2.96
C LYS A 117 7.87 37.37 2.37
N CYS A 118 8.21 36.44 3.26
CA CYS A 118 8.36 35.03 2.93
C CYS A 118 7.03 34.31 3.20
N VAL A 119 6.42 33.71 2.18
CA VAL A 119 5.13 33.01 2.25
C VAL A 119 5.32 31.51 2.05
N VAL A 120 4.41 30.70 2.59
CA VAL A 120 4.42 29.24 2.38
C VAL A 120 4.10 28.94 0.93
N ASP A 121 4.98 28.20 0.28
CA ASP A 121 4.79 27.67 -1.06
C ASP A 121 5.47 26.29 -1.10
N PRO A 122 4.71 25.21 -0.84
CA PRO A 122 5.27 23.86 -0.66
C PRO A 122 5.88 23.29 -1.95
N ASP A 123 5.59 23.88 -3.11
CA ASP A 123 6.14 23.50 -4.41
C ASP A 123 7.27 24.43 -4.88
N TYR A 124 7.68 25.39 -4.05
CA TYR A 124 8.72 26.35 -4.41
C TYR A 124 10.11 25.72 -4.47
N THR A 125 10.69 25.70 -5.67
CA THR A 125 12.10 25.45 -5.91
C THR A 125 12.80 26.79 -6.25
N PRO A 126 13.84 27.20 -5.50
CA PRO A 126 14.53 28.45 -5.81
C PRO A 126 15.20 28.34 -7.18
N LYS A 127 14.89 29.27 -8.09
CA LYS A 127 15.63 29.41 -9.34
C LYS A 127 17.08 29.76 -8.97
N GLN A 128 18.05 28.96 -9.39
CA GLN A 128 19.47 29.30 -9.29
C GLN A 128 19.67 30.65 -9.96
N ALA A 129 19.88 31.71 -9.18
CA ALA A 129 20.21 33.01 -9.70
C ALA A 129 21.60 32.93 -10.35
N GLU A 130 21.68 33.31 -11.64
CA GLU A 130 22.91 33.65 -12.33
C GLU A 130 23.74 34.59 -11.45
N ARG A 131 24.82 34.08 -10.87
CA ARG A 131 25.84 34.90 -10.22
C ARG A 131 26.97 35.09 -11.22
N GLY A 132 26.93 36.20 -11.94
CA GLY A 132 27.99 36.63 -12.83
C GLY A 132 29.32 36.87 -12.09
N GLU A 133 30.37 36.30 -12.69
CA GLU A 133 31.72 36.86 -12.92
C GLU A 133 32.48 37.59 -11.78
N LYS A 134 33.53 36.95 -11.23
CA LYS A 134 34.96 37.31 -11.46
C LYS A 134 35.96 36.51 -10.60
N ASP A 135 37.16 36.40 -11.19
CA ASP A 135 38.48 36.09 -10.61
C ASP A 135 39.04 34.66 -10.70
N SER A 136 39.64 34.43 -11.89
CA SER A 136 40.90 33.73 -12.18
C SER A 136 41.67 33.07 -11.03
N LYS A 137 41.80 31.74 -11.10
CA LYS A 137 43.12 31.08 -11.02
C LYS A 137 43.11 29.72 -11.70
N ASN A 138 43.93 29.64 -12.75
CA ASN A 138 44.35 28.44 -13.46
C ASN A 138 44.81 27.33 -12.48
N GLY A 139 44.33 26.09 -12.67
CA GLY A 139 44.83 24.93 -11.91
C GLY A 139 43.96 23.67 -12.00
N THR A 140 44.25 22.84 -13.00
CA THR A 140 43.99 21.39 -13.04
C THR A 140 42.59 20.90 -13.43
N THR A 141 42.46 20.68 -14.74
CA THR A 141 41.54 19.76 -15.41
C THR A 141 41.55 18.37 -14.78
N ASN A 142 40.44 17.95 -14.18
CA ASN A 142 40.04 16.55 -14.13
C ASN A 142 38.56 16.46 -14.52
N THR A 143 38.33 16.18 -15.81
CA THR A 143 37.03 15.84 -16.37
C THR A 143 36.61 14.47 -15.83
N THR A 144 35.86 14.43 -14.74
CA THR A 144 34.98 13.29 -14.43
C THR A 144 33.60 13.65 -14.97
N ALA A 145 33.38 13.31 -16.24
CA ALA A 145 32.08 13.38 -16.87
C ALA A 145 31.14 12.38 -16.16
N SER A 146 30.42 12.86 -15.14
CA SER A 146 29.25 12.15 -14.63
C SER A 146 28.18 12.20 -15.72
N ASN A 147 28.08 11.07 -16.42
CA ASN A 147 27.18 10.86 -17.55
C ASN A 147 25.74 11.21 -17.20
N SER A 148 25.15 12.04 -18.05
CA SER A 148 23.71 12.25 -18.17
C SER A 148 23.03 10.94 -18.52
N PHE A 149 22.56 10.19 -17.53
CA PHE A 149 21.50 9.21 -17.77
C PHE A 149 20.18 9.97 -17.84
N LEU A 150 19.83 10.40 -19.05
CA LEU A 150 18.44 10.57 -19.44
C LEU A 150 17.79 9.20 -19.34
N ILE A 151 17.04 8.97 -18.26
CA ILE A 151 16.09 7.86 -18.20
C ILE A 151 14.95 8.21 -19.15
N ASN A 152 15.12 7.88 -20.43
CA ASN A 152 13.99 7.82 -21.35
C ASN A 152 13.09 6.68 -20.86
N LYS A 153 11.86 7.07 -20.56
CA LYS A 153 10.69 6.26 -20.26
C LYS A 153 10.36 5.30 -21.42
N SER A 154 11.21 4.31 -21.69
CA SER A 154 10.91 3.24 -22.65
C SER A 154 11.83 2.02 -22.51
N THR A 155 11.73 1.31 -21.39
CA THR A 155 12.32 -0.05 -21.25
C THR A 155 11.33 -1.04 -20.65
N LEU A 156 10.03 -0.81 -20.83
CA LEU A 156 8.97 -1.69 -20.32
C LEU A 156 8.22 -2.47 -21.41
N TRP A 157 8.83 -2.68 -22.58
CA TRP A 157 8.19 -3.34 -23.74
C TRP A 157 9.05 -4.40 -24.44
N LEU A 158 10.10 -4.93 -23.80
CA LEU A 158 11.01 -5.92 -24.39
C LEU A 158 11.02 -7.28 -23.67
N ALA A 159 9.93 -7.64 -23.00
CA ALA A 159 9.75 -8.96 -22.37
C ALA A 159 8.71 -9.85 -23.09
N PHE A 160 8.53 -9.68 -24.41
CA PHE A 160 7.56 -10.47 -25.21
C PHE A 160 8.15 -11.28 -26.38
N LEU A 161 9.47 -11.49 -26.43
CA LEU A 161 10.12 -12.22 -27.54
C LEU A 161 11.07 -13.35 -27.08
N LEU A 162 10.75 -14.01 -25.96
CA LEU A 162 11.38 -15.28 -25.58
C LEU A 162 10.33 -16.30 -25.09
N ILE A 163 9.32 -16.56 -25.92
CA ILE A 163 8.64 -17.85 -26.11
C ILE A 163 8.40 -18.02 -27.59
#